data_AF-A0A640UXX9-F1
#
_entry.id   AF-A0A640UXX9-F1
#
_cell.length_a   1.000
_cell.length_b   1.000
_cell.length_c   1.000
_cell.angle_alpha   90.00
_cell.angle_beta   90.00
_cell.angle_gamma   90.00
#
_symmetry.space_group_name_H-M   'P 1'
#
loop_
_entity.id
_entity.type
_entity.pdbx_description
1 polymer ?
#
loop_
_entity_poly.entity_id
_entity_poly.type
_entity_poly.pdbx_seq_one_letter_code
_entity_poly.pdbx_strand_id
1 'polypeptide(L)'
;MRGCLLRAREKGGEATGPSPVDRRKTGNKHPLISDGDDIPFHVITTAANVNNVTQTLTLIDSVPPVAVRAGQPRKRPDALRGDKDYDSNPHRS
;
A
#
# COMPACT_ATOMS: atom_id res chain seq x y z
N MET A 1 39.53 -7.48 19.51
CA MET A 1 38.70 -6.28 19.26
C MET A 1 37.82 -6.56 18.05
N ARG A 2 36.50 -6.74 18.20
CA ARG A 2 35.58 -6.90 17.07
C ARG A 2 35.09 -5.51 16.66
N GLY A 3 35.50 -5.06 15.48
CA GLY A 3 35.08 -3.77 14.92
C GLY A 3 33.55 -3.72 14.78
N CYS A 4 32.93 -2.85 15.56
CA CYS A 4 31.54 -2.49 15.42
C CYS A 4 31.45 -1.58 14.18
N LEU A 5 31.25 -2.16 13.00
CA LEU A 5 30.84 -1.38 11.83
C LEU A 5 29.47 -0.78 12.18
N LEU A 6 29.46 0.51 12.52
CA LEU A 6 28.26 1.32 12.64
C LEU A 6 27.43 1.07 11.38
N ARG A 7 26.33 0.32 11.53
CA ARG A 7 25.41 0.08 10.44
C ARG A 7 24.86 1.46 10.05
N ALA A 8 24.94 1.81 8.78
CA ALA A 8 24.20 2.93 8.18
C ALA A 8 22.67 2.68 8.26
N ARG A 9 22.13 2.51 9.47
CA ARG A 9 20.76 2.06 9.77
C ARG A 9 19.85 3.19 10.27
N GLU A 10 20.34 4.41 10.42
CA GLU A 10 19.58 5.54 11.00
C GLU A 10 18.92 6.47 9.97
N LYS A 11 18.75 6.03 8.71
CA LYS A 11 17.91 6.74 7.74
C LYS A 11 16.68 5.89 7.43
N GLY A 12 15.66 5.97 8.28
CA GLY A 12 14.38 5.30 8.06
C GLY A 12 13.29 5.89 8.95
N GLY A 13 12.16 6.27 8.34
CA GLY A 13 10.93 6.64 9.06
C GLY A 13 10.10 5.40 9.41
N GLU A 14 8.97 5.60 10.09
CA GLU A 14 8.06 4.51 10.51
C GLU A 14 7.64 3.60 9.34
N ALA A 15 7.44 4.17 8.16
CA ALA A 15 7.11 3.44 6.93
C ALA A 15 8.34 2.95 6.13
N THR A 16 9.46 2.67 6.79
CA THR A 16 10.70 2.17 6.16
C THR A 16 11.07 0.79 6.70
N GLY A 17 11.29 -0.18 5.81
CA GLY A 17 11.68 -1.55 6.19
C GLY A 17 12.71 -2.15 5.24
N PRO A 18 13.18 -3.38 5.51
CA PRO A 18 14.09 -4.08 4.61
C PRO A 18 13.53 -4.17 3.17
N SER A 19 14.34 -3.85 2.17
CA SER A 19 13.95 -4.08 0.77
C SER A 19 14.07 -5.58 0.43
N PRO A 20 13.01 -6.21 -0.12
CA PRO A 20 13.08 -7.61 -0.55
C PRO A 20 13.95 -7.79 -1.80
N VAL A 21 14.11 -6.76 -2.63
CA VAL A 21 14.86 -6.81 -3.90
C VAL A 21 16.27 -6.24 -3.78
N ASP A 22 16.50 -5.35 -2.81
CA ASP A 22 17.80 -4.69 -2.61
C ASP A 22 18.45 -5.12 -1.29
N ARG A 23 19.34 -6.11 -1.37
CA ARG A 23 19.98 -6.68 -0.18
C ARG A 23 20.72 -5.61 0.63
N ARG A 24 20.47 -5.58 1.94
CA ARG A 24 21.02 -4.62 2.91
C ARG A 24 20.53 -3.17 2.75
N LYS A 25 19.62 -2.89 1.80
CA LYS A 25 18.97 -1.59 1.68
C LYS A 25 17.63 -1.60 2.42
N THR A 26 17.26 -0.41 2.90
CA THR A 26 15.92 -0.13 3.39
C THR A 26 15.12 0.54 2.29
N GLY A 27 13.81 0.36 2.31
CA GLY A 27 12.89 0.97 1.35
C GLY A 27 11.49 1.07 1.90
N ASN A 28 10.66 1.75 1.12
CA ASN A 28 9.23 1.87 1.30
C ASN A 28 8.53 1.44 0.00
N LYS A 29 7.20 1.43 0.01
CA LYS A 29 6.38 1.31 -1.18
C LYS A 29 5.07 2.06 -1.00
N HIS A 30 4.41 2.33 -2.13
CA HIS A 30 3.19 3.11 -2.20
C HIS A 30 2.03 2.29 -2.76
N PRO A 31 1.33 1.52 -1.90
CA PRO A 31 0.02 1.00 -2.25
C PRO A 31 -0.92 2.18 -2.52
N LEU A 32 -1.70 2.08 -3.59
CA LEU A 32 -2.65 3.11 -4.00
C LEU A 32 -3.92 2.48 -4.53
N ILE A 33 -5.01 3.23 -4.47
CA ILE A 33 -6.29 2.91 -5.10
C ILE A 33 -6.66 4.04 -6.05
N SER A 34 -7.07 3.66 -7.26
CA SER A 34 -7.46 4.57 -8.33
C SER A 34 -8.84 4.23 -8.86
N ASP A 35 -9.41 5.14 -9.65
CA ASP A 35 -10.55 4.84 -10.50
C ASP A 35 -10.15 4.04 -11.76
N GLY A 36 -11.10 3.89 -12.69
CA GLY A 36 -10.86 3.19 -13.96
C GLY A 36 -10.00 3.94 -14.97
N ASP A 37 -9.78 5.24 -14.78
CA ASP A 37 -8.98 6.14 -15.62
C ASP A 37 -7.62 6.46 -14.97
N ASP A 38 -7.20 5.62 -14.02
CA ASP A 38 -5.95 5.71 -13.25
C ASP A 38 -5.82 6.96 -12.34
N ILE A 39 -6.92 7.64 -12.03
CA ILE A 39 -6.91 8.77 -11.10
C ILE A 39 -6.85 8.24 -9.67
N PRO A 40 -5.79 8.54 -8.89
CA PRO A 40 -5.65 8.02 -7.54
C PRO A 40 -6.63 8.69 -6.57
N PHE A 41 -7.39 7.89 -5.82
CA PHE A 41 -8.20 8.35 -4.70
C PHE A 41 -7.39 8.48 -3.42
N HIS A 42 -6.53 7.50 -3.14
CA HIS A 42 -5.73 7.47 -1.93
C HIS A 42 -4.42 6.72 -2.15
N VAL A 43 -3.36 7.20 -1.49
CA VAL A 43 -2.03 6.58 -1.48
C VAL A 43 -1.60 6.46 -0.03
N ILE A 44 -1.12 5.29 0.36
CA ILE A 44 -0.47 5.10 1.66
C ILE A 44 1.02 4.84 1.45
N THR A 45 1.84 5.15 2.45
CA THR A 45 3.26 4.79 2.43
C THR A 45 3.48 3.69 3.46
N THR A 46 4.06 2.57 3.02
CA THR A 46 4.33 1.42 3.89
C THR A 46 5.79 1.00 3.76
N ALA A 47 6.30 0.29 4.76
CA ALA A 47 7.62 -0.34 4.66
C ALA A 47 7.64 -1.34 3.49
N ALA A 48 8.78 -1.43 2.78
CA ALA A 48 8.89 -2.22 1.55
C ALA A 48 8.50 -3.70 1.71
N ASN A 49 8.70 -4.27 2.91
CA ASN A 49 8.41 -5.66 3.25
C ASN A 49 6.99 -5.91 3.80
N VAL A 50 6.12 -4.91 3.92
CA VAL A 50 4.73 -5.09 4.38
C VAL A 50 3.93 -5.84 3.31
N ASN A 51 3.14 -6.85 3.65
CA ASN A 51 2.35 -7.55 2.64
C ASN A 51 1.20 -6.67 2.11
N ASN A 52 1.08 -6.54 0.78
CA ASN A 52 0.08 -5.72 0.10
C ASN A 52 -1.36 -6.13 0.42
N VAL A 53 -1.63 -7.44 0.60
CA VAL A 53 -2.94 -7.98 1.01
C VAL A 53 -3.45 -7.34 2.31
N THR A 54 -2.55 -7.01 3.23
CA THR A 54 -2.94 -6.41 4.53
C THR A 54 -3.37 -4.95 4.42
N GLN A 55 -3.06 -4.31 3.30
CA GLN A 55 -3.35 -2.90 3.04
C GLN A 55 -4.61 -2.69 2.19
N THR A 56 -5.14 -3.75 1.59
CA THR A 56 -6.30 -3.69 0.67
C THR A 56 -7.52 -3.03 1.31
N LEU A 57 -7.94 -3.48 2.50
CA LEU A 57 -9.10 -2.91 3.19
C LEU A 57 -8.86 -1.46 3.62
N THR A 58 -7.64 -1.15 4.08
CA THR A 58 -7.24 0.22 4.43
C THR A 58 -7.40 1.16 3.24
N LEU A 59 -6.98 0.74 2.04
CA LEU A 59 -7.14 1.52 0.81
C LEU A 59 -8.61 1.72 0.44
N ILE A 60 -9.41 0.65 0.46
CA ILE A 60 -10.85 0.71 0.16
C ILE A 60 -11.56 1.69 1.11
N ASP A 61 -11.25 1.64 2.39
CA ASP A 61 -11.91 2.47 3.41
C ASP A 61 -11.44 3.93 3.39
N SER A 62 -10.31 4.20 2.77
CA SER A 62 -9.76 5.55 2.60
C SER A 62 -10.32 6.28 1.38
N VAL A 63 -11.14 5.63 0.55
CA VAL A 63 -11.78 6.28 -0.59
C VAL A 63 -12.74 7.38 -0.09
N PRO A 64 -12.57 8.63 -0.54
CA PRO A 64 -13.47 9.72 -0.15
C PRO A 64 -14.88 9.49 -0.73
N PRO A 65 -15.92 10.14 -0.18
CA PRO A 65 -17.24 10.13 -0.81
C PRO A 65 -17.17 10.64 -2.26
N VAL A 66 -17.47 9.77 -3.23
CA VAL A 66 -17.53 10.11 -4.66
C VAL A 66 -18.98 10.39 -5.03
N ALA A 67 -19.23 11.57 -5.60
CA ALA A 67 -20.56 11.95 -6.07
C ALA A 67 -21.03 11.01 -7.19
N VAL A 68 -22.29 10.63 -7.14
CA VAL A 68 -22.95 9.83 -8.17
C VAL A 68 -24.08 10.63 -8.80
N ARG A 69 -24.45 10.29 -10.05
CA ARG A 69 -25.45 11.04 -10.83
C ARG A 69 -26.80 11.18 -10.13
N ALA A 70 -27.19 10.19 -9.31
CA ALA A 70 -28.38 10.25 -8.47
C ALA A 70 -28.14 9.44 -7.19
N GLY A 71 -28.60 9.96 -6.05
CA GLY A 71 -28.50 9.30 -4.75
C GLY A 71 -27.32 9.77 -3.90
N GLN A 72 -27.00 9.00 -2.86
CA GLN A 72 -25.97 9.33 -1.88
C GLN A 72 -24.56 9.11 -2.47
N PRO A 73 -23.58 10.01 -2.20
CA PRO A 73 -22.19 9.76 -2.55
C PRO A 73 -21.70 8.42 -2.04
N ARG A 74 -20.98 7.68 -2.89
CA ARG A 74 -20.47 6.34 -2.57
C ARG A 74 -19.07 6.41 -1.99
N LYS A 75 -18.76 5.53 -1.04
CA LYS A 75 -17.39 5.39 -0.49
C LYS A 75 -16.70 4.12 -0.96
N ARG A 76 -17.38 2.97 -0.93
CA ARG A 76 -16.78 1.69 -1.35
C ARG A 76 -17.12 1.36 -2.81
N PRO A 77 -16.15 0.83 -3.58
CA PRO A 77 -16.41 0.36 -4.94
C PRO A 77 -17.19 -0.97 -4.91
N ASP A 78 -17.94 -1.25 -5.98
CA ASP A 78 -18.69 -2.51 -6.11
C ASP A 78 -17.77 -3.69 -6.45
N ALA A 79 -16.68 -3.41 -7.16
CA ALA A 79 -15.64 -4.36 -7.52
C ALA A 79 -14.27 -3.69 -7.46
N LEU A 80 -13.25 -4.45 -7.06
CA LEU A 80 -11.86 -4.00 -7.02
C LEU A 80 -11.02 -4.86 -7.97
N ARG A 81 -10.25 -4.20 -8.83
CA ARG A 81 -9.22 -4.86 -9.64
C ARG A 81 -7.86 -4.53 -9.04
N GLY A 82 -7.07 -5.56 -8.74
CA GLY A 82 -5.73 -5.42 -8.16
C GLY A 82 -4.69 -6.25 -8.91
N ASP A 83 -3.42 -5.92 -8.68
CA ASP A 83 -2.29 -6.79 -9.02
C ASP A 83 -2.38 -8.11 -8.21
N LYS A 84 -1.74 -9.14 -8.75
CA LYS A 84 -1.51 -10.44 -8.12
C LYS A 84 -0.86 -10.35 -6.74
N ASP A 85 -0.11 -9.31 -6.44
CA ASP A 85 0.41 -9.06 -5.08
C ASP A 85 -0.70 -8.80 -4.02
N TYR A 86 -1.91 -8.41 -4.44
CA TYR A 86 -3.11 -8.29 -3.58
C TYR A 86 -3.97 -9.57 -3.56
N ASP A 87 -3.61 -10.58 -4.33
CA ASP A 87 -4.39 -11.80 -4.49
C ASP A 87 -4.34 -12.68 -3.22
N SER A 88 -5.50 -13.02 -2.70
CA SER A 88 -5.65 -13.93 -1.55
C SER A 88 -7.08 -14.47 -1.49
N ASN A 89 -7.26 -15.68 -0.97
CA ASN A 89 -8.58 -16.33 -0.89
C ASN A 89 -9.69 -15.43 -0.28
N PRO A 90 -9.45 -14.67 0.81
CA PRO A 90 -10.49 -13.81 1.38
C PRO A 90 -10.92 -12.64 0.48
N HIS A 91 -10.08 -12.26 -0.48
CA HIS A 91 -10.31 -11.11 -1.35
C HIS A 91 -10.66 -11.51 -2.80
N ARG A 92 -10.82 -12.81 -3.06
CA ARG A 92 -11.36 -13.31 -4.32
C ARG A 92 -12.88 -13.32 -4.24
N SER A 93 -13.52 -12.71 -5.24
CA SER A 93 -14.97 -12.82 -5.50
C SER A 93 -15.26 -13.93 -6.48
#